data_AF-A0A3D0LWE7-F1
#
_entry.id   AF-A0A3D0LWE7-F1
#
_cell.length_a   1.000
_cell.length_b   1.000
_cell.length_c   1.000
_cell.angle_alpha   90.00
_cell.angle_beta   90.00
_cell.angle_gamma   90.00
#
_symmetry.space_group_name_H-M   'P 1'
#
loop_
_entity.id
_entity.type
_entity.pdbx_description
1 polymer ?
#
loop_
_entity_poly.entity_id
_entity_poly.type
_entity_poly.pdbx_seq_one_letter_code
_entity_poly.pdbx_strand_id
1 'polypeptide(L)'
;MVRAVLFDLDGTLADTAPDLADALNLLRQRRGLPPLAQPVIRPHASHGARGLLHIGFGLSPEDKDFPALREALLDAYAANLCNRTRLFPGIDAVLRQLEQRRMPWGVVTNKPARFTQPLIDRLGLTQRAATVISG
;
A
#
# COMPACT_ATOMS: atom_id res chain seq x y z
N MET A 1 19.04 -0.83 25.15
CA MET A 1 17.59 -0.53 25.27
C MET A 1 17.11 0.00 23.92
N VAL A 2 15.87 -0.30 23.51
CA VAL A 2 15.30 0.17 22.22
C VAL A 2 15.13 1.69 22.25
N ARG A 3 15.56 2.38 21.19
CA ARG A 3 15.52 3.86 21.11
C ARG A 3 14.47 4.42 20.14
N ALA A 4 14.01 3.61 19.18
CA ALA A 4 13.01 4.00 18.19
C ALA A 4 12.32 2.75 17.64
N VAL A 5 11.16 2.92 17.03
CA VAL A 5 10.42 1.85 16.34
C VAL A 5 10.12 2.29 14.91
N LEU A 6 10.50 1.49 13.92
CA LEU A 6 10.21 1.75 12.52
C LEU A 6 9.25 0.69 12.01
N PHE A 7 8.21 1.14 11.31
CA PHE A 7 7.18 0.27 10.73
C PHE A 7 7.33 0.24 9.22
N ASP A 8 7.10 -0.94 8.62
CA ASP A 8 6.67 -0.96 7.23
C ASP A 8 5.24 -0.39 7.12
N LEU A 9 4.83 0.01 5.91
CA LEU A 9 3.52 0.58 5.64
C LEU A 9 2.50 -0.50 5.24
N ASP A 10 2.67 -1.05 4.05
CA ASP A 10 1.71 -1.95 3.39
C ASP A 10 1.64 -3.29 4.16
N GLY A 11 0.48 -3.59 4.76
CA GLY A 11 0.29 -4.87 5.48
C GLY A 11 0.89 -4.91 6.89
N THR A 12 1.49 -3.80 7.36
CA THR A 12 2.00 -3.66 8.72
C THR A 12 1.28 -2.54 9.46
N LEU A 13 1.44 -1.29 9.01
CA LEU A 13 0.83 -0.12 9.64
C LEU A 13 -0.59 0.14 9.09
N ALA A 14 -0.77 -0.04 7.78
CA ALA A 14 -2.05 0.19 7.11
C ALA A 14 -2.47 -1.00 6.23
N ASP A 15 -3.77 -1.28 6.21
CA ASP A 15 -4.38 -2.23 5.28
C ASP A 15 -4.64 -1.53 3.94
N THR A 16 -3.63 -1.54 3.07
CA THR A 16 -3.69 -0.90 1.73
C THR A 16 -4.22 -1.84 0.64
N ALA A 17 -4.39 -3.13 0.96
CA ALA A 17 -4.81 -4.16 0.02
C ALA A 17 -6.18 -3.88 -0.65
N PRO A 18 -7.19 -3.32 0.04
CA PRO A 18 -8.47 -3.03 -0.59
C PRO A 18 -8.36 -2.05 -1.77
N ASP A 19 -7.59 -0.96 -1.63
CA ASP A 19 -7.44 0.04 -2.70
C ASP A 19 -6.61 -0.52 -3.87
N LEU A 20 -5.61 -1.37 -3.59
CA LEU A 20 -4.86 -2.08 -4.62
C LEU A 20 -5.73 -3.09 -5.38
N ALA A 21 -6.63 -3.78 -4.67
CA ALA A 21 -7.59 -4.69 -5.28
C ALA A 21 -8.59 -3.95 -6.17
N ASP A 22 -9.07 -2.78 -5.73
CA ASP A 22 -9.98 -1.94 -6.51
C ASP A 22 -9.28 -1.42 -7.79
N ALA A 23 -8.02 -1.01 -7.69
CA ALA A 23 -7.21 -0.63 -8.86
C ALA A 23 -7.02 -1.79 -9.86
N LEU A 24 -6.73 -2.99 -9.37
CA LEU A 24 -6.56 -4.17 -10.22
C LEU A 24 -7.87 -4.54 -10.92
N ASN A 25 -8.98 -4.56 -10.19
CA ASN A 25 -10.29 -4.90 -10.73
C ASN A 25 -10.79 -3.86 -11.73
N LEU A 26 -10.45 -2.58 -11.54
CA LEU A 26 -10.71 -1.55 -12.54
C LEU A 26 -10.01 -1.84 -13.86
N LEU A 27 -8.75 -2.29 -13.83
CA LEU A 27 -8.03 -2.66 -15.05
C LEU A 27 -8.61 -3.91 -15.72
N ARG A 28 -9.03 -4.91 -14.94
CA ARG A 28 -9.67 -6.13 -15.45
C ARG A 28 -10.99 -5.78 -16.14
N GLN A 29 -11.82 -4.96 -15.51
CA GLN A 29 -13.08 -4.48 -16.08
C GLN A 29 -12.87 -3.74 -17.40
N ARG A 30 -11.88 -2.84 -17.49
CA ARG A 30 -11.54 -2.11 -18.73
C ARG A 30 -11.13 -3.03 -19.89
N ARG A 31 -10.77 -4.29 -19.61
CA ARG A 31 -10.41 -5.31 -20.59
C ARG A 31 -11.47 -6.39 -20.76
N GLY A 32 -12.68 -6.19 -20.22
CA GLY A 32 -13.77 -7.15 -20.31
C GLY A 32 -13.57 -8.42 -19.46
N LEU A 33 -12.62 -8.42 -18.52
CA LEU A 33 -12.39 -9.54 -17.61
C LEU A 33 -13.25 -9.40 -16.35
N PRO A 34 -13.76 -10.51 -15.79
CA PRO A 34 -14.50 -10.48 -14.53
C PRO A 34 -13.59 -10.05 -13.37
N PRO A 35 -14.11 -9.35 -12.35
CA PRO A 35 -13.32 -8.97 -11.18
C PRO A 35 -12.88 -10.21 -10.39
N LEU A 36 -11.74 -10.10 -9.72
CA LEU A 36 -11.28 -11.09 -8.75
C LEU A 36 -11.79 -10.72 -7.36
N ALA A 37 -12.13 -11.72 -6.55
CA ALA A 37 -12.53 -11.52 -5.17
C ALA A 37 -11.36 -11.00 -4.32
N GLN A 38 -11.63 -10.11 -3.36
CA GLN A 38 -10.56 -9.55 -2.50
C GLN A 38 -9.70 -10.59 -1.79
N PRO A 39 -10.23 -11.71 -1.27
CA PRO A 39 -9.40 -12.74 -0.64
C PRO A 39 -8.37 -13.36 -1.59
N VAL A 40 -8.61 -13.34 -2.90
CA VAL A 40 -7.66 -13.80 -3.92
C VAL A 40 -6.56 -12.77 -4.14
N ILE A 41 -6.89 -11.48 -4.14
CA ILE A 41 -5.94 -10.41 -4.43
C ILE A 41 -5.06 -10.09 -3.21
N ARG A 42 -5.64 -10.10 -2.01
CA ARG A 42 -5.00 -9.61 -0.77
C ARG A 42 -3.63 -10.21 -0.47
N PRO A 43 -3.38 -11.53 -0.61
CA PRO A 43 -2.06 -12.12 -0.38
C PRO A 43 -0.96 -11.57 -1.30
N HIS A 44 -1.34 -11.00 -2.45
CA HIS A 44 -0.42 -10.50 -3.46
C HIS A 44 -0.21 -8.98 -3.38
N ALA A 45 -1.01 -8.26 -2.59
CA ALA A 45 -0.95 -6.80 -2.50
C ALA A 45 0.40 -6.28 -2.00
N SER A 46 1.02 -6.95 -1.01
CA SER A 46 2.34 -6.60 -0.48
C SER A 46 3.49 -6.88 -1.46
N HIS A 47 3.26 -7.67 -2.51
CA HIS A 47 4.22 -7.90 -3.59
C HIS A 47 4.16 -6.81 -4.69
N GLY A 48 3.37 -5.76 -4.46
CA GLY A 48 3.23 -4.61 -5.34
C GLY A 48 2.66 -4.98 -6.71
N ALA A 49 2.95 -4.14 -7.71
CA ALA A 49 2.44 -4.31 -9.07
C ALA A 49 2.79 -5.68 -9.67
N ARG A 50 3.97 -6.24 -9.37
CA ARG A 50 4.37 -7.56 -9.86
C ARG A 50 3.40 -8.65 -9.43
N GLY A 51 3.08 -8.72 -8.13
CA GLY A 51 2.14 -9.73 -7.61
C GLY A 51 0.72 -9.54 -8.15
N LEU A 52 0.27 -8.28 -8.21
CA LEU A 52 -1.08 -7.94 -8.67
C LEU A 52 -1.29 -8.22 -10.16
N LEU A 53 -0.30 -7.92 -11.01
CA LEU A 53 -0.38 -8.21 -12.44
C LEU A 53 -0.23 -9.70 -12.73
N HIS A 54 0.55 -10.43 -11.94
CA HIS A 54 0.65 -11.87 -12.06
C HIS A 54 -0.71 -12.54 -11.80
N ILE A 55 -1.36 -12.26 -10.68
CA ILE A 55 -2.67 -12.87 -10.38
C ILE A 55 -3.81 -12.29 -11.22
N GLY A 56 -3.68 -11.03 -11.63
CA GLY A 56 -4.71 -10.32 -12.36
C GLY A 56 -4.68 -10.56 -13.87
N PHE A 57 -3.54 -10.92 -14.44
CA PHE A 57 -3.36 -11.02 -15.89
C PHE A 57 -2.42 -12.16 -16.31
N GLY A 58 -1.83 -12.90 -15.37
CA GLY A 58 -0.84 -13.94 -15.67
C GLY A 58 0.52 -13.38 -16.07
N LEU A 59 0.77 -12.07 -15.90
CA LEU A 59 1.97 -11.42 -16.41
C LEU A 59 3.15 -11.49 -15.43
N SER A 60 4.35 -11.67 -15.96
CA SER A 60 5.62 -11.49 -15.27
C SER A 60 6.35 -10.23 -15.78
N PRO A 61 7.37 -9.73 -15.07
CA PRO A 61 8.15 -8.56 -15.49
C PRO A 61 8.81 -8.67 -16.87
N GLU A 62 9.02 -9.89 -17.35
CA GLU A 62 9.64 -10.20 -18.64
C GLU A 62 8.64 -10.07 -19.81
N ASP A 63 7.33 -10.04 -19.53
CA ASP A 63 6.30 -9.91 -20.56
C ASP A 63 6.28 -8.51 -21.17
N LYS A 64 6.13 -8.44 -22.50
CA LYS A 64 6.10 -7.20 -23.27
C LYS A 64 5.05 -6.20 -22.78
N ASP A 65 3.90 -6.68 -22.34
CA ASP A 65 2.78 -5.84 -21.92
C ASP A 65 2.89 -5.40 -20.45
N PHE A 66 3.79 -6.00 -19.67
CA PHE A 66 3.93 -5.74 -18.24
C PHE A 66 4.22 -4.26 -17.92
N PRO A 67 5.16 -3.56 -18.58
CA PRO A 67 5.48 -2.17 -18.24
C PRO A 67 4.27 -1.24 -18.41
N ALA A 68 3.54 -1.38 -19.52
CA ALA A 68 2.36 -0.55 -19.80
C ALA A 68 1.22 -0.84 -18.81
N LEU A 69 1.00 -2.12 -18.47
CA LEU A 69 -0.05 -2.49 -17.53
C LEU A 69 0.29 -2.12 -16.08
N ARG A 70 1.59 -2.13 -15.75
CA ARG A 70 2.10 -1.66 -14.46
C ARG A 70 1.82 -0.18 -14.27
N GLU A 71 2.15 0.67 -15.24
CA GLU A 71 1.84 2.10 -15.12
C GLU A 71 0.33 2.33 -15.03
N ALA A 72 -0.48 1.65 -15.85
CA ALA A 72 -1.93 1.76 -15.76
C ALA A 72 -2.49 1.34 -14.38
N LEU A 73 -1.88 0.34 -13.73
CA LEU A 73 -2.28 -0.12 -12.39
C LEU A 73 -1.92 0.94 -11.35
N LEU A 74 -0.72 1.50 -11.46
CA LEU A 74 -0.22 2.52 -10.56
C LEU A 74 -1.01 3.83 -10.70
N ASP A 75 -1.44 4.20 -11.90
CA ASP A 75 -2.33 5.35 -12.14
C ASP A 75 -3.72 5.11 -11.58
N ALA A 76 -4.29 3.91 -11.78
CA ALA A 76 -5.57 3.53 -11.18
C ALA A 76 -5.53 3.56 -9.65
N TYR A 77 -4.41 3.13 -9.05
CA TYR A 77 -4.19 3.20 -7.62
C TYR A 77 -4.01 4.64 -7.13
N ALA A 78 -3.27 5.49 -7.86
CA ALA A 78 -3.10 6.90 -7.54
C ALA A 78 -4.44 7.65 -7.50
N ALA A 79 -5.30 7.41 -8.50
CA ALA A 79 -6.59 8.08 -8.63
C ALA A 79 -7.58 7.75 -7.50
N ASN A 80 -7.47 6.54 -6.92
CA ASN A 80 -8.35 6.05 -5.86
C ASN A 80 -7.60 5.84 -4.53
N LEU A 81 -6.50 6.59 -4.33
CA LEU A 81 -5.62 6.38 -3.19
C LEU A 81 -6.32 6.67 -1.86
N CYS A 82 -6.18 5.75 -0.92
CA CYS A 82 -6.68 5.87 0.45
C CYS A 82 -8.22 5.93 0.58
N ASN A 83 -8.97 5.43 -0.39
CA ASN A 83 -10.44 5.36 -0.29
C ASN A 83 -10.86 4.42 0.85
N ARG A 84 -10.26 3.23 0.87
CA ARG A 84 -10.53 2.16 1.84
C ARG A 84 -9.32 1.79 2.68
N THR A 85 -8.13 2.33 2.37
CA THR A 85 -6.96 2.18 3.25
C THR A 85 -7.24 2.75 4.64
N ARG A 86 -6.96 1.95 5.67
CA ARG A 86 -7.06 2.36 7.09
C ARG A 86 -5.88 1.76 7.86
N LEU A 87 -5.58 2.32 9.02
CA LEU A 87 -4.67 1.66 9.97
C LEU A 87 -5.23 0.30 10.37
N PHE A 88 -4.36 -0.69 10.60
CA PHE A 88 -4.81 -1.94 11.20
C PHE A 88 -5.37 -1.70 12.61
N PRO A 89 -6.35 -2.53 13.05
CA PRO A 89 -6.86 -2.46 14.41
C PRO A 89 -5.72 -2.51 15.44
N GLY A 90 -5.75 -1.57 16.40
CA GLY A 90 -4.75 -1.48 17.46
C GLY A 90 -3.48 -0.68 17.13
N ILE A 91 -3.16 -0.44 15.85
CA ILE A 91 -1.95 0.32 15.47
C ILE A 91 -1.99 1.73 16.06
N ASP A 92 -3.11 2.43 15.95
CA ASP A 92 -3.23 3.78 16.51
C ASP A 92 -2.96 3.81 18.03
N ALA A 93 -3.38 2.79 18.77
CA ALA A 93 -3.09 2.67 20.20
C ALA A 93 -1.60 2.42 20.46
N VAL A 94 -0.95 1.59 19.66
CA VAL A 94 0.51 1.36 19.72
C VAL A 94 1.26 2.67 19.48
N LEU A 95 0.91 3.42 18.44
CA LEU A 95 1.53 4.69 18.11
C LEU A 95 1.38 5.70 19.27
N ARG A 96 0.18 5.82 19.85
CA ARG A 96 -0.05 6.67 21.05
C ARG A 96 0.81 6.25 22.24
N GLN A 97 1.02 4.95 22.46
CA GLN A 97 1.89 4.48 23.55
C GLN A 97 3.37 4.84 23.32
N LEU A 98 3.84 4.76 22.07
CA LEU A 98 5.20 5.18 21.72
C LEU A 98 5.37 6.68 21.94
N GLU A 99 4.40 7.49 21.50
CA GLU A 99 4.35 8.94 21.70
C GLU A 99 4.35 9.32 23.19
N GLN A 100 3.52 8.68 24.01
CA GLN A 100 3.47 8.90 25.47
C GLN A 100 4.80 8.59 26.16
N ARG A 101 5.53 7.59 25.68
CA ARG A 101 6.87 7.22 26.17
C ARG A 101 7.97 8.11 25.61
N ARG A 102 7.64 9.10 24.77
CA ARG A 102 8.61 9.92 24.01
C ARG A 102 9.58 9.07 23.19
N MET A 103 9.13 7.89 22.74
CA MET A 103 9.90 7.01 21.87
C MET A 103 9.58 7.37 20.42
N PRO A 104 10.56 7.87 19.63
CA PRO A 104 10.32 8.21 18.24
C PRO A 104 9.93 6.97 17.44
N TRP A 105 8.99 7.17 16.51
CA TRP A 105 8.60 6.15 15.56
C TRP A 105 8.54 6.72 14.15
N GLY A 106 8.66 5.86 13.15
CA GLY A 106 8.62 6.28 11.74
C GLY A 106 8.21 5.15 10.81
N VAL A 107 8.15 5.48 9.53
CA VAL A 107 7.83 4.53 8.45
C VAL A 107 9.06 4.31 7.59
N VAL A 108 9.35 3.05 7.26
CA VAL A 108 10.35 2.66 6.26
C VAL A 108 9.70 1.64 5.34
N THR A 109 9.47 2.01 4.08
CA THR A 109 8.74 1.18 3.13
C THR A 109 9.34 1.21 1.73
N ASN A 110 9.19 0.12 1.00
CA ASN A 110 9.55 0.05 -0.43
C ASN A 110 8.50 0.73 -1.33
N LYS A 111 7.39 1.19 -0.75
CA LYS A 111 6.35 1.89 -1.51
C LYS A 111 6.92 3.22 -2.04
N PRO A 112 6.75 3.51 -3.35
CA PRO A 112 7.25 4.76 -3.93
C PRO A 112 6.73 6.00 -3.21
N ALA A 113 7.61 6.99 -3.00
CA ALA A 113 7.28 8.24 -2.29
C ALA A 113 5.99 8.92 -2.80
N ARG A 114 5.71 8.84 -4.11
CA ARG A 114 4.49 9.38 -4.75
C ARG A 114 3.18 8.82 -4.19
N PHE A 115 3.21 7.63 -3.56
CA PHE A 115 2.07 7.03 -2.89
C PHE A 115 2.18 7.12 -1.37
N THR A 116 3.38 6.97 -0.83
CA THR A 116 3.61 6.98 0.61
C THR A 116 3.26 8.33 1.22
N GLN A 117 3.75 9.44 0.65
CA GLN A 117 3.51 10.76 1.25
C GLN A 117 2.01 11.09 1.36
N PRO A 118 1.19 10.97 0.29
CA PRO A 118 -0.24 11.25 0.40
C PRO A 118 -0.97 10.25 1.32
N LEU A 119 -0.51 9.00 1.44
CA LEU A 119 -1.09 8.04 2.39
C LEU A 119 -0.83 8.44 3.84
N ILE A 120 0.40 8.80 4.17
CA ILE A 120 0.77 9.29 5.51
C ILE A 120 -0.08 10.52 5.87
N ASP A 121 -0.25 11.43 4.92
CA ASP A 121 -1.08 12.63 5.10
C ASP A 121 -2.56 12.28 5.33
N ARG A 122 -3.16 11.44 4.48
CA ARG A 122 -4.57 11.03 4.59
C ARG A 122 -4.86 10.16 5.81
N LEU A 123 -3.86 9.44 6.33
CA LEU A 123 -3.95 8.68 7.57
C LEU A 123 -3.72 9.56 8.82
N GLY A 124 -3.41 10.85 8.66
CA GLY A 124 -3.20 11.78 9.76
C GLY A 124 -1.89 11.52 10.52
N LEU A 125 -0.85 11.02 9.85
CA LEU A 125 0.39 10.58 10.47
C LEU A 125 1.57 11.53 10.26
N THR A 126 1.45 12.52 9.37
CA THR A 126 2.55 13.41 8.95
C THR A 126 3.25 14.10 10.13
N GLN A 127 2.46 14.55 11.11
CA GLN A 127 2.98 15.25 12.29
C GLN A 127 3.32 14.30 13.45
N ARG A 128 2.98 13.01 13.32
CA ARG A 128 3.19 12.00 14.36
C ARG A 128 4.46 11.18 14.12
N ALA A 129 4.72 10.84 12.86
CA ALA A 129 5.92 10.10 12.46
C ALA A 129 7.15 11.03 12.51
N ALA A 130 8.21 10.59 13.19
CA ALA A 130 9.48 11.30 13.23
C ALA A 130 10.24 11.22 11.88
N THR A 131 9.98 10.18 11.08
CA THR A 131 10.57 10.01 9.75
C THR A 131 9.68 9.14 8.87
N VAL A 132 9.73 9.39 7.56
CA VAL A 132 9.12 8.56 6.53
C VAL A 132 10.15 8.35 5.43
N ILE A 133 10.66 7.13 5.31
CA ILE A 133 11.60 6.71 4.27
C ILE A 133 10.83 5.85 3.27
N SER A 134 10.86 6.26 2.01
CA SER A 134 10.17 5.60 0.89
C SER A 134 11.18 5.12 -0.14
N GLY A 135 10.76 4.17 -0.97
CA GLY A 135 11.48 3.75 -2.18
C GLY A 135 11.29 4.70 -3.36
#